data_AF-A0A952YXX4-F1
#
_entry.id   AF-A0A952YXX4-F1
#
_cell.length_a   1.000
_cell.length_b   1.000
_cell.length_c   1.000
_cell.angle_alpha   90.00
_cell.angle_beta   90.00
_cell.angle_gamma   90.00
#
_symmetry.space_group_name_H-M   'P 1'
#
loop_
_entity.id
_entity.type
_entity.pdbx_description
1 polymer ?
#
loop_
_entity_poly.entity_id
_entity_poly.type
_entity_poly.pdbx_seq_one_letter_code
_entity_poly.pdbx_strand_id
1 'polypeptide(L)'
;MDKLGLPIVLLAALWGAVNTTLSFFQIINARRDMMFELIDKCGHCSEQTLGPVEIYLTNLLPLTIGNIIFLCLISYVIVSIPRHMKIENDDEASRLKKACNIIAVLPIFGAIAFFGGAIFDLTMLIRALT
;
A
#
# COMPACT_ATOMS: atom_id res chain seq x y z
N MET A 1 -3.23 28.62 21.71
CA MET A 1 -3.31 27.14 21.69
C MET A 1 -3.49 26.58 20.28
N ASP A 2 -3.51 27.43 19.23
CA ASP A 2 -3.97 27.05 17.88
C ASP A 2 -2.90 26.49 16.94
N LYS A 3 -1.62 26.49 17.33
CA LYS A 3 -0.52 25.98 16.50
C LYS A 3 -0.17 24.50 16.73
N LEU A 4 -0.68 23.86 17.81
CA LEU A 4 -0.41 22.45 18.11
C LEU A 4 -1.40 21.46 17.45
N GLY A 5 -2.59 21.91 17.05
CA GLY A 5 -3.62 21.02 16.51
C GLY A 5 -3.21 20.38 15.18
N LEU A 6 -2.61 21.17 14.29
CA LEU A 6 -2.17 20.70 12.97
C LEU A 6 -1.12 19.57 13.06
N PRO A 7 -0.01 19.70 13.82
CA PRO A 7 0.97 18.61 13.94
C PRO A 7 0.41 17.34 14.60
N ILE A 8 -0.51 17.45 15.56
CA ILE A 8 -1.16 16.29 16.20
C ILE A 8 -2.07 15.57 15.21
N VAL A 9 -2.88 16.30 14.44
CA VAL A 9 -3.75 15.73 13.40
C VAL A 9 -2.91 15.05 12.32
N LEU A 10 -1.78 15.64 11.93
CA LEU A 10 -0.85 15.07 10.97
C LEU A 10 -0.25 13.75 11.47
N LEU A 11 0.21 13.71 12.72
CA LEU A 11 0.77 12.51 13.36
C LEU A 11 -0.27 11.40 13.45
N ALA A 12 -1.50 11.73 13.85
CA ALA A 12 -2.61 10.78 13.90
C ALA A 12 -2.96 10.24 12.50
N ALA A 13 -2.99 11.09 11.48
CA ALA A 13 -3.25 10.68 10.10
C ALA A 13 -2.14 9.77 9.55
N LEU A 14 -0.87 10.09 9.82
CA LEU A 14 0.28 9.26 9.44
C LEU A 14 0.23 7.90 10.15
N TRP A 15 -0.08 7.87 11.44
CA TRP A 15 -0.23 6.63 12.20
C TRP A 15 -1.39 5.77 11.70
N GLY A 16 -2.53 6.39 11.39
CA GLY A 16 -3.66 5.73 10.74
C GLY A 16 -3.24 5.11 9.41
N ALA A 17 -2.50 5.85 8.58
CA ALA A 17 -2.02 5.35 7.30
C ALA A 17 -1.07 4.15 7.42
N VAL A 18 -0.17 4.16 8.42
CA VAL A 18 0.71 3.02 8.71
C VAL A 18 -0.11 1.78 9.07
N ASN A 19 -1.07 1.89 9.99
CA ASN A 19 -1.91 0.77 10.39
C ASN A 19 -2.74 0.21 9.22
N THR A 20 -3.36 1.09 8.44
CA THR A 20 -4.12 0.68 7.25
C THR A 20 -3.23 -0.06 6.25
N THR A 21 -2.00 0.42 6.02
CA THR A 21 -1.04 -0.24 5.12
C THR A 21 -0.66 -1.64 5.63
N LEU A 22 -0.42 -1.78 6.94
CA LEU A 22 -0.11 -3.08 7.56
C LEU A 22 -1.29 -4.06 7.43
N SER A 23 -2.53 -3.58 7.63
CA SER A 23 -3.73 -4.39 7.42
C SER A 23 -3.87 -4.83 5.96
N PHE A 24 -3.63 -3.92 4.99
CA PHE A 24 -3.62 -4.30 3.58
C PHE A 24 -2.59 -5.38 3.27
N PHE A 25 -1.37 -5.26 3.80
CA PHE A 25 -0.32 -6.26 3.61
C PHE A 25 -0.74 -7.64 4.12
N GLN A 26 -1.32 -7.71 5.32
CA GLN A 26 -1.81 -8.97 5.90
C GLN A 26 -2.94 -9.59 5.07
N ILE A 27 -3.93 -8.79 4.66
CA ILE A 27 -5.07 -9.29 3.89
C ILE A 27 -4.62 -9.75 2.50
N ILE A 28 -3.79 -8.95 1.80
CA ILE A 28 -3.27 -9.31 0.47
C ILE A 28 -2.51 -10.63 0.55
N ASN A 29 -1.61 -10.80 1.52
CA ASN A 29 -0.87 -12.05 1.67
C ASN A 29 -1.80 -13.24 1.98
N ALA A 30 -2.77 -13.07 2.88
CA ALA A 30 -3.73 -14.13 3.18
C ALA A 30 -4.56 -14.55 1.95
N ARG A 31 -4.93 -13.61 1.08
CA ARG A 31 -5.65 -13.89 -0.17
C ARG A 31 -4.74 -14.56 -1.20
N ARG A 32 -3.48 -14.14 -1.29
CA ARG A 32 -2.47 -14.76 -2.15
C ARG A 32 -2.21 -16.22 -1.73
N ASP A 33 -2.03 -16.47 -0.45
CA ASP A 33 -1.77 -17.82 0.07
C ASP A 33 -2.94 -18.75 -0.23
N MET A 34 -4.18 -18.28 -0.03
CA MET A 34 -5.39 -19.02 -0.40
C MET A 34 -5.46 -19.33 -1.90
N MET A 35 -5.10 -18.37 -2.76
CA MET A 35 -5.05 -18.57 -4.20
C MET A 35 -4.02 -19.62 -4.60
N PHE A 36 -2.80 -19.55 -4.05
CA PHE A 36 -1.75 -20.53 -4.34
C PHE A 36 -2.07 -21.92 -3.81
N GLU A 37 -2.69 -22.02 -2.63
CA GLU A 37 -3.15 -23.30 -2.10
C GLU A 37 -4.19 -23.96 -3.02
N LEU A 38 -5.10 -23.17 -3.61
CA LEU A 38 -6.06 -23.67 -4.60
C LEU A 38 -5.38 -24.07 -5.92
N ILE A 39 -4.42 -23.28 -6.40
CA ILE A 39 -3.62 -23.64 -7.58
C ILE A 39 -2.95 -25.01 -7.36
N ASP A 40 -2.29 -25.21 -6.22
CA ASP A 40 -1.59 -26.47 -5.90
C ASP A 40 -2.54 -27.66 -5.75
N LYS A 41 -3.76 -27.44 -5.22
CA LYS A 41 -4.73 -28.52 -4.99
C LYS A 41 -5.44 -28.99 -6.26
N CYS A 42 -5.79 -28.08 -7.16
CA CYS A 42 -6.76 -28.39 -8.21
C CYS A 42 -6.52 -27.68 -9.55
N GLY A 43 -5.58 -26.73 -9.64
CA GLY A 43 -5.37 -25.90 -10.82
C GLY A 43 -6.60 -25.05 -11.17
N HIS A 44 -7.57 -25.63 -11.87
CA HIS A 44 -8.78 -24.97 -12.37
C HIS A 44 -10.06 -25.13 -11.53
N CYS A 45 -10.05 -25.89 -10.43
CA CYS A 45 -11.13 -26.01 -9.43
C CYS A 45 -12.58 -25.80 -9.96
N SER A 46 -13.04 -26.61 -10.92
CA SER A 46 -14.36 -26.40 -11.58
C SER A 46 -15.57 -26.66 -10.68
N GLU A 47 -15.39 -27.37 -9.57
CA GLU A 47 -16.48 -27.72 -8.63
C GLU A 47 -16.60 -26.79 -7.42
N GLN A 48 -15.69 -25.82 -7.26
CA GLN A 48 -15.74 -24.85 -6.17
C GLN A 48 -16.36 -23.53 -6.61
N THR A 49 -17.07 -22.86 -5.70
CA THR A 49 -17.71 -21.56 -5.95
C THR A 49 -16.70 -20.43 -6.21
N LEU A 50 -15.43 -20.62 -5.83
CA LEU A 50 -14.34 -19.66 -6.01
C LEU A 50 -13.09 -20.41 -6.48
N GLY A 51 -12.70 -20.23 -7.73
CA GLY A 51 -11.42 -20.70 -8.25
C GLY A 51 -10.30 -19.65 -8.06
N PRO A 52 -9.05 -20.02 -8.41
CA PRO A 52 -7.91 -19.11 -8.30
C PRO A 52 -8.07 -17.81 -9.09
N VAL A 53 -8.71 -17.87 -10.27
CA VAL A 53 -8.95 -16.71 -11.13
C VAL A 53 -9.96 -15.76 -10.49
N GLU A 54 -11.04 -16.29 -9.93
CA GLU A 54 -12.08 -15.51 -9.28
C GLU A 54 -11.52 -14.80 -8.05
N ILE A 55 -10.71 -15.49 -7.24
CA ILE A 55 -10.05 -14.90 -6.06
C ILE A 55 -9.07 -13.81 -6.48
N TYR A 56 -8.31 -14.03 -7.55
CA TYR A 56 -7.38 -13.03 -8.07
C TYR A 56 -8.12 -11.77 -8.53
N LEU A 57 -9.14 -11.92 -9.39
CA LEU A 57 -9.81 -10.78 -10.03
C LEU A 57 -10.74 -10.01 -9.10
N THR A 58 -11.45 -10.71 -8.21
CA THR A 58 -12.47 -10.08 -7.34
C THR A 58 -11.91 -9.60 -6.01
N ASN A 59 -10.75 -10.10 -5.59
CA ASN A 59 -10.17 -9.81 -4.28
C ASN A 59 -8.74 -9.28 -4.39
N LEU A 60 -7.80 -10.10 -4.88
CA LEU A 60 -6.36 -9.79 -4.79
C LEU A 60 -5.97 -8.58 -5.64
N LEU A 61 -6.43 -8.51 -6.89
CA LEU A 61 -6.10 -7.45 -7.82
C LEU A 61 -6.69 -6.09 -7.41
N PRO A 62 -8.00 -5.96 -7.10
CA PRO A 62 -8.56 -4.70 -6.60
C PRO A 62 -7.90 -4.23 -5.30
N LEU A 63 -7.61 -5.15 -4.38
CA LEU A 63 -6.99 -4.83 -3.09
C LEU A 63 -5.54 -4.33 -3.28
N THR A 64 -4.80 -4.96 -4.19
CA THR A 64 -3.42 -4.54 -4.54
C THR A 64 -3.42 -3.18 -5.24
N ILE A 65 -4.32 -2.94 -6.19
CA ILE A 65 -4.46 -1.63 -6.86
C ILE A 65 -4.84 -0.55 -5.84
N GLY A 66 -5.84 -0.81 -5.00
CA GLY A 66 -6.28 0.11 -3.96
C GLY A 66 -5.14 0.49 -3.00
N ASN A 67 -4.34 -0.50 -2.58
CA ASN A 67 -3.20 -0.26 -1.71
C ASN A 67 -2.08 0.53 -2.40
N ILE A 68 -1.79 0.27 -3.69
CA ILE A 68 -0.81 1.07 -4.46
C ILE A 68 -1.27 2.53 -4.56
N ILE A 69 -2.54 2.77 -4.89
CA ILE A 69 -3.11 4.13 -4.97
C ILE A 69 -3.01 4.81 -3.60
N PHE A 70 -3.37 4.10 -2.53
CA PHE A 70 -3.29 4.60 -1.17
C PHE A 70 -1.87 5.01 -0.78
N LEU A 71 -0.87 4.17 -1.05
CA LEU A 71 0.54 4.47 -0.78
C LEU A 71 1.02 5.69 -1.56
N CYS A 72 0.67 5.81 -2.84
CA CYS A 72 0.97 6.99 -3.65
C CYS A 72 0.35 8.27 -3.07
N LEU A 73 -0.90 8.21 -2.61
CA LEU A 73 -1.57 9.35 -1.96
C LEU A 73 -0.87 9.74 -0.65
N ILE A 74 -0.50 8.77 0.18
CA ILE A 74 0.24 9.02 1.42
C ILE A 74 1.61 9.64 1.14
N SER A 75 2.35 9.12 0.16
CA SER A 75 3.62 9.73 -0.29
C SER A 75 3.42 11.18 -0.72
N TYR A 76 2.38 11.46 -1.50
CA TYR A 76 2.05 12.81 -1.93
C TYR A 76 1.74 13.73 -0.74
N VAL A 77 0.92 13.27 0.21
CA VAL A 77 0.58 14.04 1.42
C VAL A 77 1.85 14.35 2.20
N ILE A 78 2.71 13.35 2.47
CA ILE A 78 3.95 13.53 3.24
C ILE A 78 4.86 14.59 2.62
N VAL A 79 5.09 14.52 1.31
CA VAL A 79 5.96 15.47 0.60
C VAL A 79 5.32 16.86 0.51
N SER A 80 3.99 16.95 0.60
CA SER A 80 3.26 18.22 0.57
C SER A 80 3.23 18.94 1.93
N ILE A 81 3.51 18.25 3.05
CA ILE A 81 3.51 18.83 4.40
C ILE A 81 4.32 20.13 4.51
N PRO A 82 5.60 20.19 4.06
CA PRO A 82 6.43 21.38 4.23
C PRO A 82 5.90 22.60 3.46
N ARG A 83 5.12 22.40 2.38
CA ARG A 83 4.52 23.50 1.61
C ARG A 83 3.35 24.17 2.34
N HIS A 84 2.67 23.43 3.21
CA HIS A 84 1.46 23.91 3.88
C HIS A 84 1.73 24.49 5.28
N MET A 85 2.91 24.20 5.86
CA MET A 85 3.33 24.79 7.13
C MET A 85 4.06 26.11 6.90
N LYS A 86 3.53 27.20 7.47
CA LYS A 86 4.25 28.47 7.58
C LYS A 86 5.27 28.36 8.72
N ILE A 87 6.54 28.16 8.36
CA ILE A 87 7.65 28.11 9.31
C ILE A 87 8.45 29.39 9.11
N GLU A 88 8.64 30.17 10.18
CA GLU A 88 9.35 31.45 10.16
C GLU A 88 10.89 31.27 10.08
N ASN A 89 11.40 30.10 10.46
CA ASN A 89 12.82 29.77 10.44
C ASN A 89 13.17 28.86 9.24
N ASP A 90 14.00 29.38 8.32
CA ASP A 90 14.44 28.67 7.12
C ASP A 90 15.22 27.37 7.41
N ASP A 91 16.01 27.34 8.50
CA ASP A 91 16.76 26.13 8.89
C ASP A 91 15.83 25.00 9.33
N GLU A 92 14.79 25.33 10.11
CA GLU A 92 13.78 24.35 10.53
C GLU A 92 12.94 23.86 9.34
N ALA A 93 12.57 24.76 8.43
CA ALA A 93 11.85 24.41 7.21
C ALA A 93 12.65 23.43 6.33
N SER A 94 13.97 23.66 6.20
CA SER A 94 14.88 22.79 5.46
C SER A 94 15.02 21.41 6.10
N ARG A 95 15.16 21.35 7.44
CA ARG A 95 15.23 20.08 8.18
C ARG A 95 13.92 19.29 8.07
N LEU A 96 12.78 19.94 8.20
CA LEU A 96 11.47 19.32 8.03
C LEU A 96 11.30 18.75 6.60
N LYS A 97 11.66 19.52 5.57
CA LYS A 97 11.59 19.06 4.19
C LYS A 97 12.44 17.81 3.94
N LYS A 98 13.66 17.77 4.49
CA LYS A 98 14.52 16.58 4.42
C LYS A 98 13.90 15.38 5.14
N ALA A 99 13.37 15.59 6.34
CA ALA A 99 12.71 14.53 7.10
C ALA A 99 11.49 13.96 6.36
N CYS A 100 10.60 14.82 5.84
CA CYS A 100 9.44 14.39 5.04
C CYS A 100 9.86 13.61 3.79
N ASN A 101 10.89 14.06 3.07
CA ASN A 101 11.41 13.33 1.91
C ASN A 101 11.93 11.94 2.28
N ILE A 102 12.67 11.80 3.39
CA ILE A 102 13.17 10.51 3.87
C ILE A 102 12.00 9.59 4.25
N ILE A 103 11.02 10.11 4.98
CA ILE A 103 9.85 9.33 5.41
C ILE A 103 9.02 8.87 4.22
N ALA A 104 8.87 9.71 3.19
CA ALA A 104 8.13 9.37 1.98
C ALA A 104 8.75 8.23 1.15
N VAL A 105 10.05 7.93 1.33
CA VAL A 105 10.71 6.79 0.66
C VAL A 105 10.02 5.47 1.00
N LEU A 106 9.58 5.29 2.25
CA LEU A 106 8.95 4.05 2.72
C LEU A 106 7.67 3.71 1.93
N PRO A 107 6.65 4.60 1.86
CA PRO A 107 5.44 4.31 1.08
C PRO A 107 5.71 4.23 -0.43
N ILE A 108 6.68 4.99 -0.97
CA ILE A 108 7.08 4.88 -2.39
C ILE A 108 7.65 3.49 -2.67
N PHE A 109 8.57 3.03 -1.82
CA PHE A 109 9.13 1.68 -1.92
C PHE A 109 8.04 0.62 -1.80
N GLY A 110 7.10 0.79 -0.86
CA GLY A 110 5.94 -0.08 -0.73
C GLY A 110 5.13 -0.16 -2.03
N ALA A 111 4.79 0.98 -2.64
CA ALA A 111 4.02 1.02 -3.88
C ALA A 111 4.74 0.27 -5.02
N ILE A 112 6.06 0.46 -5.15
CA ILE A 112 6.88 -0.25 -6.15
C ILE A 112 6.91 -1.76 -5.86
N ALA A 113 7.10 -2.15 -4.59
CA ALA A 113 7.13 -3.55 -4.19
C ALA A 113 5.79 -4.26 -4.44
N PHE A 114 4.67 -3.62 -4.11
CA PHE A 114 3.34 -4.15 -4.40
C PHE A 114 3.05 -4.24 -5.89
N PHE A 115 3.53 -3.27 -6.68
CA PHE A 115 3.43 -3.34 -8.13
C PHE A 115 4.22 -4.54 -8.70
N GLY A 116 5.45 -4.74 -8.24
CA GLY A 116 6.24 -5.93 -8.60
C GLY A 116 5.57 -7.24 -8.16
N GLY A 117 5.00 -7.27 -6.95
CA GLY A 117 4.22 -8.39 -6.45
C GLY A 117 3.00 -8.70 -7.31
N ALA A 118 2.27 -7.68 -7.77
CA ALA A 118 1.11 -7.85 -8.66
C ALA A 118 1.50 -8.50 -9.99
N ILE A 119 2.64 -8.10 -10.57
CA ILE A 119 3.19 -8.69 -11.80
C ILE A 119 3.57 -10.15 -11.56
N PHE A 120 4.22 -10.44 -10.43
CA PHE A 120 4.59 -11.80 -10.05
C PHE A 120 3.35 -12.69 -9.89
N ASP A 121 2.35 -12.22 -9.14
CA ASP A 121 1.09 -12.94 -8.90
C ASP A 121 0.37 -13.23 -10.22
N LEU A 122 0.30 -12.26 -11.13
CA LEU A 122 -0.27 -12.44 -12.47
C LEU A 122 0.50 -13.48 -13.29
N THR A 123 1.84 -13.41 -13.27
CA THR A 123 2.69 -14.34 -14.03
C THR A 123 2.52 -15.77 -13.54
N MET A 124 2.47 -15.97 -12.22
CA MET A 124 2.27 -17.28 -11.63
C MET A 124 0.86 -17.81 -11.90
N LEU A 125 -0.16 -16.95 -11.83
CA LEU A 125 -1.52 -17.34 -12.20
C LEU A 125 -1.59 -17.80 -13.66
N ILE A 126 -0.99 -17.05 -14.60
CA ILE A 126 -0.96 -17.45 -16.02
C ILE A 126 -0.25 -18.80 -16.18
N ARG A 127 0.94 -18.97 -15.59
CA ARG A 127 1.70 -20.23 -15.67
C ARG A 127 0.97 -21.43 -15.07
N ALA A 128 0.17 -21.22 -14.02
CA ALA A 128 -0.60 -22.29 -13.40
C ALA A 128 -1.79 -22.75 -14.26
N LEU A 129 -2.26 -21.90 -15.17
CA LEU A 129 -3.46 -22.13 -15.99
C LEU A 129 -3.14 -22.43 -17.46
N THR A 130 -1.86 -22.43 -17.85
CA THR A 130 -1.39 -22.77 -19.21
C THR A 130 -0.63 -24.08 -19.18
#